data_AF-A0A2J8E9G7-F1
#
_entry.id   AF-A0A2J8E9G7-F1
#
_cell.length_a   1.000
_cell.length_b   1.000
_cell.length_c   1.000
_cell.angle_alpha   90.00
_cell.angle_beta   90.00
_cell.angle_gamma   90.00
#
_symmetry.space_group_name_H-M   'P 1'
#
loop_
_entity.id
_entity.type
_entity.pdbx_description
1 polymer ?
#
loop_
_entity_poly.entity_id
_entity_poly.type
_entity_poly.pdbx_seq_one_letter_code
_entity_poly.pdbx_strand_id
1 'polypeptide(L)'
;MSRRYYIETSPSGRPQFVTLKRSRSHHHHHHHRPIEHDDCFVSREDWKALVERERCLRDANDVLTRDNYTLKCTLQATDGELRRYQAWVPQLQDRIQCLAADNAALKRSLDSAGGHSEKHYREIERLKQRLLKADREIGGLNDRLKDMLRRAGHGVQDRIDDLTGIIHDWKRKFEVVDEHNIRLRRDLDNRNSVISEQFERIEAYERIMRRHGLVPR
;
A
#
# COMPACT_ATOMS: atom_id res chain seq x y z
N MET A 1 -51.15 -51.36 57.66
CA MET A 1 -49.73 -50.97 57.46
C MET A 1 -49.45 -50.86 55.96
N SER A 2 -49.04 -49.67 55.49
CA SER A 2 -48.80 -49.36 54.08
C SER A 2 -47.46 -49.94 53.59
N ARG A 3 -47.45 -50.71 52.49
CA ARG A 3 -46.23 -51.29 51.89
C ARG A 3 -45.50 -50.23 51.06
N ARG A 4 -44.27 -49.86 51.46
CA ARG A 4 -43.37 -49.01 50.67
C ARG A 4 -42.60 -49.86 49.65
N TYR A 5 -42.60 -49.44 48.38
CA TYR A 5 -41.84 -50.04 47.29
C TYR A 5 -40.68 -49.10 46.90
N TYR A 6 -39.52 -49.66 46.56
CA TYR A 6 -38.33 -48.93 46.11
C TYR A 6 -37.91 -49.45 44.72
N ILE A 7 -37.30 -48.59 43.90
CA ILE A 7 -36.80 -48.93 42.57
C ILE A 7 -35.28 -48.83 42.61
N GLU A 8 -34.60 -49.94 42.28
CA GLU A 8 -33.15 -49.98 42.14
C GLU A 8 -32.77 -50.38 40.71
N THR A 9 -31.61 -49.92 40.24
CA THR A 9 -31.09 -50.24 38.91
C THR A 9 -30.25 -51.50 38.99
N SER A 10 -30.64 -52.56 38.28
CA SER A 10 -29.87 -53.81 38.19
C SER A 10 -28.48 -53.58 37.57
N PRO A 11 -27.51 -54.51 37.75
CA PRO A 11 -26.19 -54.43 37.10
C PRO A 11 -26.23 -54.36 35.56
N SER A 12 -27.36 -54.73 34.94
CA SER A 12 -27.62 -54.59 33.50
C SER A 12 -28.38 -53.31 33.12
N GLY A 13 -28.53 -52.34 34.02
CA GLY A 13 -29.12 -51.02 33.75
C GLY A 13 -30.66 -50.98 33.71
N ARG A 14 -31.37 -52.08 34.01
CA ARG A 14 -32.84 -52.12 33.99
C ARG A 14 -33.42 -51.82 35.39
N PRO A 15 -34.47 -50.98 35.50
CA PRO A 15 -35.12 -50.68 36.76
C PRO A 15 -35.89 -51.91 37.27
N GLN A 16 -35.63 -52.31 38.50
CA GLN A 16 -36.29 -53.43 39.17
C GLN A 16 -36.96 -52.96 40.46
N PHE A 17 -38.23 -53.36 40.65
CA PHE A 17 -38.94 -53.11 41.90
C PHE A 17 -38.46 -54.06 42.98
N VAL A 18 -37.91 -53.51 44.06
CA VAL A 18 -37.42 -54.30 45.19
C VAL A 18 -38.30 -54.00 46.40
N THR A 19 -39.03 -55.02 46.86
CA THR A 19 -39.67 -54.96 48.17
C THR A 19 -38.62 -55.27 49.23
N LEU A 20 -38.29 -54.28 50.06
CA LEU A 20 -37.47 -54.50 51.25
C LEU A 20 -38.23 -55.46 52.16
N LYS A 21 -37.96 -56.76 52.04
CA LYS A 21 -38.45 -57.76 52.99
C LYS A 21 -37.70 -57.50 54.29
N ARG A 22 -38.23 -56.60 55.11
CA ARG A 22 -37.86 -56.51 56.52
C ARG A 22 -37.98 -57.92 57.08
N SER A 23 -36.86 -58.42 57.58
CA SER A 23 -36.67 -59.72 58.19
C SER A 23 -37.90 -60.04 59.03
N ARG A 24 -38.61 -61.12 58.69
CA ARG A 24 -39.67 -61.66 59.54
C ARG A 24 -38.97 -62.04 60.85
N SER A 25 -39.32 -61.37 61.94
CA SER A 25 -38.89 -61.77 63.27
C SER A 25 -39.49 -63.14 63.55
N HIS A 26 -38.68 -64.18 63.37
CA HIS A 26 -39.01 -65.50 63.89
C HIS A 26 -39.19 -65.36 65.40
N HIS A 27 -40.42 -65.58 65.86
CA HIS A 27 -40.69 -65.78 67.27
C HIS A 27 -40.03 -67.10 67.65
N HIS A 28 -38.80 -67.02 68.13
CA HIS A 28 -38.12 -68.15 68.72
C HIS A 28 -38.85 -68.50 70.01
N HIS A 29 -39.38 -69.72 70.07
CA HIS A 29 -39.82 -70.31 71.32
C HIS A 29 -38.69 -70.21 72.34
N HIS A 30 -39.00 -69.62 73.50
CA HIS A 30 -38.12 -69.61 74.66
C HIS A 30 -37.95 -71.05 75.15
N HIS A 31 -36.99 -71.76 74.57
CA HIS A 31 -36.31 -72.78 75.33
C HIS A 31 -35.52 -72.03 76.40
N HIS A 32 -35.93 -72.19 77.66
CA HIS A 32 -35.03 -72.02 78.79
C HIS A 32 -33.89 -73.03 78.62
N ARG A 33 -32.91 -72.69 77.77
CA ARG A 33 -31.55 -73.16 78.02
C ARG A 33 -31.18 -72.61 79.38
N PRO A 34 -30.56 -73.41 80.26
CA PRO A 34 -29.84 -72.83 81.39
C PRO A 34 -28.96 -71.73 80.79
N ILE A 35 -28.95 -70.56 81.42
CA ILE A 35 -27.80 -69.68 81.28
C ILE A 35 -26.66 -70.50 81.89
N GLU A 36 -26.06 -71.37 81.08
CA GLU A 36 -24.67 -71.77 81.30
C GLU A 36 -23.96 -70.43 81.26
N HIS A 37 -23.59 -69.93 82.43
CA HIS A 37 -22.49 -69.01 82.53
C HIS A 37 -21.32 -69.75 81.90
N ASP A 38 -21.14 -69.51 80.61
CA ASP A 38 -19.99 -69.90 79.84
C ASP A 38 -18.86 -69.02 80.38
N ASP A 39 -18.44 -69.34 81.61
CA ASP A 39 -17.30 -68.74 82.29
C ASP A 39 -16.09 -69.18 81.46
N CYS A 40 -15.83 -68.40 80.41
CA CYS A 40 -14.67 -68.56 79.56
C CYS A 40 -13.44 -68.29 80.43
N PHE A 41 -12.88 -69.34 81.02
CA PHE A 41 -11.64 -69.29 81.79
C PHE A 41 -10.47 -69.12 80.82
N VAL A 42 -10.27 -67.89 80.37
CA VAL A 42 -9.11 -67.49 79.57
C VAL A 42 -7.91 -67.32 80.51
N SER A 43 -6.75 -67.88 80.15
CA SER A 43 -5.53 -67.62 80.93
C SER A 43 -5.23 -66.11 80.93
N ARG A 44 -4.65 -65.60 82.01
CA ARG A 44 -4.32 -64.17 82.11
C ARG A 44 -3.43 -63.70 80.95
N GLU A 45 -2.60 -64.60 80.44
CA GLU A 45 -1.70 -64.39 79.31
C GLU A 45 -2.46 -64.29 77.99
N ASP A 46 -3.42 -65.18 77.73
CA ASP A 46 -4.26 -65.16 76.53
C ASP A 46 -5.15 -63.91 76.51
N TRP A 47 -5.67 -63.50 77.69
CA TRP A 47 -6.41 -62.26 77.83
C TRP A 47 -5.54 -61.04 77.51
N LYS A 48 -4.31 -60.99 78.03
CA LYS A 48 -3.34 -59.92 77.69
C LYS A 48 -3.01 -59.91 76.20
N ALA A 49 -2.78 -61.07 75.59
CA ALA A 49 -2.49 -61.19 74.16
C ALA A 49 -3.67 -60.70 73.31
N LEU A 50 -4.90 -61.02 73.71
CA LEU A 50 -6.11 -60.52 73.05
C LEU A 50 -6.22 -58.99 73.17
N VAL A 51 -5.98 -58.42 74.36
CA VAL A 51 -6.01 -56.97 74.59
C VAL A 51 -4.95 -56.24 73.76
N GLU A 52 -3.73 -56.79 73.69
CA GLU A 52 -2.64 -56.24 72.88
C GLU A 52 -2.95 -56.30 71.38
N ARG A 53 -3.49 -57.43 70.90
CA ARG A 53 -3.95 -57.57 69.51
C ARG A 53 -5.06 -56.57 69.18
N GLU A 54 -6.04 -56.43 70.07
CA GLU A 54 -7.12 -55.44 69.94
C GLU A 54 -6.57 -54.02 69.90
N ARG A 55 -5.58 -53.68 70.72
CA ARG A 55 -4.90 -52.39 70.68
C ARG A 55 -4.22 -52.18 69.32
N CYS A 56 -3.42 -53.13 68.86
CA CYS A 56 -2.74 -53.06 67.56
C CYS A 56 -3.73 -52.93 66.39
N LEU A 57 -4.86 -53.64 66.43
CA LEU A 57 -5.91 -53.53 65.42
C LEU A 57 -6.56 -52.15 65.42
N ARG A 58 -6.78 -51.54 66.59
CA ARG A 58 -7.28 -50.15 66.69
C ARG A 58 -6.26 -49.16 66.13
N ASP A 59 -4.99 -49.29 66.51
CA ASP A 59 -3.92 -48.41 66.01
C ASP A 59 -3.81 -48.49 64.48
N ALA A 60 -3.86 -49.70 63.92
CA ALA A 60 -3.84 -49.92 62.47
C ALA A 60 -5.09 -49.33 61.78
N ASN A 61 -6.27 -49.50 62.37
CA ASN A 61 -7.51 -48.94 61.85
C ASN A 61 -7.49 -47.40 61.87
N ASP A 62 -6.93 -46.80 62.93
CA ASP A 62 -6.76 -45.34 63.02
C ASP A 62 -5.82 -44.81 61.92
N VAL A 63 -4.72 -45.50 61.63
CA VAL A 63 -3.82 -45.15 60.52
C VAL A 63 -4.54 -45.26 59.18
N LEU A 64 -5.19 -46.39 58.93
CA LEU A 64 -5.95 -46.60 57.69
C LEU A 64 -7.07 -45.57 57.51
N THR A 65 -7.71 -45.14 58.60
CA THR A 65 -8.75 -44.11 58.56
C THR A 65 -8.18 -42.75 58.16
N ARG A 66 -7.01 -42.37 58.71
CA ARG A 66 -6.31 -41.13 58.32
C ARG A 66 -5.84 -41.18 56.88
N ASP A 67 -5.30 -42.30 56.43
CA ASP A 67 -4.85 -42.47 55.05
C ASP A 67 -6.04 -42.42 54.08
N ASN A 68 -7.15 -43.08 54.42
CA ASN A 68 -8.37 -43.04 53.63
C ASN A 68 -8.93 -41.61 53.51
N TYR A 69 -8.89 -40.84 54.59
CA TYR A 69 -9.28 -39.43 54.57
C TYR A 69 -8.35 -38.61 53.67
N THR A 70 -7.03 -38.78 53.81
CA THR A 70 -6.03 -38.09 52.98
C THR A 70 -6.24 -38.40 51.49
N LEU A 71 -6.41 -39.67 51.13
CA LEU A 71 -6.66 -40.09 49.76
C LEU A 71 -7.97 -39.52 49.19
N LYS A 72 -9.02 -39.40 50.01
CA LYS A 72 -10.27 -38.75 49.60
C LYS A 72 -10.06 -37.26 49.33
N CYS A 73 -9.30 -36.56 50.18
CA CYS A 73 -8.99 -35.15 49.97
C CYS A 73 -8.15 -34.93 48.70
N THR A 74 -7.14 -35.76 48.44
CA THR A 74 -6.32 -35.65 47.22
C THR A 74 -7.12 -36.00 45.97
N LEU A 75 -8.00 -36.99 46.02
CA LEU A 75 -8.92 -37.30 44.94
C LEU A 75 -9.83 -36.11 44.63
N GLN A 76 -10.43 -35.48 45.65
CA GLN A 76 -11.26 -34.30 45.45
C GLN A 76 -10.49 -33.11 44.85
N ALA A 77 -9.24 -32.90 45.28
CA ALA A 77 -8.38 -31.85 44.73
C ALA A 77 -8.07 -32.10 43.24
N THR A 78 -7.64 -33.32 42.91
CA THR A 78 -7.31 -33.71 41.52
C THR A 78 -8.54 -33.72 40.60
N ASP A 79 -9.71 -34.13 41.10
CA ASP A 79 -10.99 -34.00 40.37
C ASP A 79 -11.33 -32.53 40.08
N GLY A 80 -11.03 -31.63 41.03
CA GLY A 80 -11.19 -30.19 40.84
C GLY A 80 -10.29 -29.64 39.73
N GLU A 81 -9.03 -30.07 39.69
CA GLU A 81 -8.08 -29.70 38.64
C GLU A 81 -8.48 -30.29 37.27
N LEU A 82 -8.92 -31.55 37.23
CA LEU A 82 -9.40 -32.19 36.02
C LEU A 82 -10.56 -31.41 35.40
N ARG A 83 -11.54 -30.98 36.22
CA ARG A 83 -12.66 -30.15 35.75
C ARG A 83 -12.20 -28.80 35.20
N ARG A 84 -11.18 -28.17 35.81
CA ARG A 84 -10.60 -26.93 35.29
C ARG A 84 -9.93 -27.16 33.94
N TYR A 85 -9.12 -28.20 33.79
CA TYR A 85 -8.49 -28.53 32.52
C TYR A 85 -9.53 -28.87 31.44
N GLN A 86 -10.56 -29.64 31.78
CA GLN A 86 -11.67 -29.95 30.88
C GLN A 86 -12.40 -28.67 30.41
N ALA A 87 -12.47 -27.63 31.24
CA ALA A 87 -13.05 -26.34 30.85
C ALA A 87 -12.11 -25.49 29.99
N TRP A 88 -10.80 -25.54 30.22
CA TRP A 88 -9.80 -24.74 29.50
C TRP A 88 -9.43 -25.31 28.13
N VAL A 89 -9.38 -26.64 27.98
CA VAL A 89 -8.98 -27.27 26.72
C VAL A 89 -9.85 -26.81 25.53
N PRO A 90 -11.19 -26.78 25.62
CA PRO A 90 -12.03 -26.28 24.53
C PRO A 90 -11.81 -24.79 24.23
N GLN A 91 -11.59 -23.97 25.26
CA GLN A 91 -11.34 -22.52 25.09
C GLN A 91 -10.02 -22.27 24.35
N LEU A 92 -8.98 -23.02 24.69
CA LEU A 92 -7.69 -22.94 24.01
C LEU A 92 -7.79 -23.45 22.57
N GLN A 93 -8.55 -24.52 22.33
CA GLN A 93 -8.80 -25.03 20.98
C GLN A 93 -9.55 -24.00 20.11
N ASP A 94 -10.60 -23.38 20.64
CA ASP A 94 -11.35 -22.32 19.95
C ASP A 94 -10.44 -21.12 19.65
N ARG A 95 -9.61 -20.72 20.61
CA ARG A 95 -8.64 -19.65 20.41
C ARG A 95 -7.62 -19.97 19.32
N ILE A 96 -7.10 -21.20 19.28
CA ILE A 96 -6.20 -21.66 18.22
C ILE A 96 -6.90 -21.61 16.86
N GLN A 97 -8.16 -22.04 16.77
CA GLN A 97 -8.93 -22.00 15.52
C GLN A 97 -9.15 -20.57 15.03
N CYS A 98 -9.51 -19.65 15.92
CA CYS A 98 -9.66 -18.22 15.61
C CYS A 98 -8.35 -17.64 15.08
N LEU A 99 -7.23 -17.87 15.79
CA LEU A 99 -5.92 -17.39 15.37
C LEU A 99 -5.45 -18.01 14.05
N ALA A 100 -5.81 -19.26 13.77
CA ALA A 100 -5.53 -19.91 12.49
C ALA A 100 -6.33 -19.26 11.34
N ALA A 101 -7.60 -18.95 11.57
CA ALA A 101 -8.45 -18.26 10.62
C ALA A 101 -7.95 -16.84 10.33
N ASP A 102 -7.56 -16.09 11.37
CA ASP A 102 -6.99 -14.74 11.25
C ASP A 102 -5.68 -14.78 10.45
N ASN A 103 -4.77 -15.72 10.77
CA ASN A 103 -3.54 -15.90 10.00
C ASN A 103 -3.81 -16.23 8.52
N ALA A 104 -4.80 -17.07 8.23
CA ALA A 104 -5.19 -17.37 6.86
C ALA A 104 -5.80 -16.16 6.13
N ALA A 105 -6.55 -15.31 6.83
CA ALA A 105 -7.07 -14.06 6.29
C ALA A 105 -5.95 -13.04 6.01
N LEU A 106 -5.02 -12.88 6.94
CA LEU A 106 -3.85 -12.00 6.79
C LEU A 106 -2.96 -12.44 5.62
N LYS A 107 -2.70 -13.74 5.47
CA LYS A 107 -1.95 -14.28 4.31
C LYS A 107 -2.62 -13.94 2.99
N ARG A 108 -3.93 -14.18 2.87
CA ARG A 108 -4.70 -13.81 1.65
C ARG A 108 -4.67 -12.31 1.36
N SER A 109 -4.74 -11.49 2.40
CA SER A 109 -4.63 -10.04 2.28
C SER A 109 -3.24 -9.62 1.78
N LEU A 110 -2.18 -10.22 2.34
CA LEU A 110 -0.81 -9.98 1.93
C LEU A 110 -0.55 -10.39 0.48
N ASP A 111 -1.03 -11.57 0.07
CA ASP A 111 -0.92 -12.05 -1.31
C ASP A 111 -1.65 -11.11 -2.28
N SER A 112 -2.84 -10.65 -1.89
CA SER A 112 -3.62 -9.68 -2.66
C SER A 112 -2.89 -8.36 -2.78
N ALA A 113 -2.36 -7.81 -1.68
CA ALA A 113 -1.59 -6.57 -1.67
C ALA A 113 -0.31 -6.68 -2.52
N GLY A 114 0.39 -7.82 -2.44
CA GLY A 114 1.56 -8.12 -3.27
C GLY A 114 1.22 -8.09 -4.77
N GLY A 115 0.10 -8.70 -5.16
CA GLY A 115 -0.36 -8.67 -6.55
C GLY A 115 -0.73 -7.27 -7.07
N HIS A 116 -1.25 -6.39 -6.22
CA HIS A 116 -1.49 -4.99 -6.58
C HIS A 116 -0.18 -4.20 -6.70
N SER A 117 0.74 -4.39 -5.76
CA SER A 117 2.07 -3.76 -5.78
C SER A 117 2.84 -4.06 -7.06
N GLU A 118 2.85 -5.32 -7.50
CA GLU A 118 3.53 -5.72 -8.74
C GLU A 118 2.89 -5.06 -9.99
N LYS A 119 1.55 -4.99 -10.04
CA LYS A 119 0.84 -4.28 -11.11
C LYS A 119 1.21 -2.80 -11.13
N HIS A 120 1.25 -2.14 -9.97
CA HIS A 120 1.65 -0.74 -9.86
C HIS A 120 3.09 -0.53 -10.29
N TYR A 121 4.02 -1.43 -9.90
CA TYR A 121 5.41 -1.36 -10.33
C TYR A 121 5.55 -1.46 -11.86
N ARG A 122 4.88 -2.42 -12.48
CA ARG A 122 4.86 -2.57 -13.95
C ARG A 122 4.28 -1.33 -14.64
N GLU A 123 3.24 -0.72 -14.08
CA GLU A 123 2.65 0.48 -14.65
C GLU A 123 3.55 1.71 -14.51
N ILE A 124 4.20 1.88 -13.36
CA ILE A 124 5.22 2.92 -13.14
C ILE A 124 6.33 2.79 -14.18
N GLU A 125 6.81 1.58 -14.45
CA GLU A 125 7.89 1.37 -15.41
C GLU A 125 7.46 1.68 -16.85
N ARG A 126 6.23 1.33 -17.23
CA ARG A 126 5.65 1.75 -18.52
C ARG A 126 5.55 3.26 -18.63
N LEU A 127 5.10 3.94 -17.58
CA LEU A 127 4.97 5.40 -17.58
C LEU A 127 6.33 6.08 -17.68
N LYS A 128 7.37 5.58 -16.99
CA LYS A 128 8.74 6.07 -17.14
C LYS A 128 9.25 5.93 -18.57
N GLN A 129 9.02 4.80 -19.22
CA GLN A 129 9.42 4.60 -20.62
C GLN A 129 8.70 5.58 -21.56
N ARG A 130 7.40 5.83 -21.33
CA ARG A 130 6.64 6.83 -22.08
C ARG A 130 7.17 8.24 -21.87
N LEU A 131 7.51 8.60 -20.62
CA LEU A 131 8.10 9.89 -20.27
C LEU A 131 9.45 10.07 -20.99
N LEU A 132 10.35 9.09 -20.89
CA LEU A 132 11.64 9.12 -21.58
C LEU A 132 11.50 9.27 -23.10
N LYS A 133 10.48 8.64 -23.71
CA LYS A 133 10.20 8.81 -25.14
C LYS A 133 9.74 10.24 -25.44
N ALA A 134 8.82 10.78 -24.65
CA ALA A 134 8.34 12.14 -24.80
C ALA A 134 9.48 13.17 -24.62
N ASP A 135 10.36 12.99 -23.64
CA ASP A 135 11.51 13.88 -23.42
C ASP A 135 12.47 13.89 -24.62
N ARG A 136 12.71 12.73 -25.23
CA ARG A 136 13.52 12.65 -26.47
C ARG A 136 12.83 13.35 -27.64
N GLU A 137 11.52 13.21 -27.78
CA GLU A 137 10.74 13.90 -28.82
C GLU A 137 10.79 15.42 -28.63
N ILE A 138 10.63 15.90 -27.39
CA ILE A 138 10.77 17.32 -27.04
C ILE A 138 12.18 17.82 -27.38
N GLY A 139 13.22 17.09 -27.00
CA GLY A 139 14.60 17.43 -27.33
C GLY A 139 14.81 17.54 -28.84
N GLY A 140 14.39 16.53 -29.60
CA GLY A 140 14.52 16.53 -31.06
C GLY A 140 13.71 17.64 -31.76
N LEU A 141 12.52 17.97 -31.26
CA LEU A 141 11.73 19.09 -31.76
C LEU A 141 12.40 20.43 -31.45
N ASN A 142 12.98 20.59 -30.26
CA ASN A 142 13.68 21.80 -29.87
C ASN A 142 14.93 22.02 -30.72
N ASP A 143 15.69 20.97 -31.01
CA ASP A 143 16.86 21.04 -31.89
C ASP A 143 16.47 21.45 -33.32
N ARG A 144 15.39 20.87 -33.86
CA ARG A 144 14.83 21.28 -35.17
C ARG A 144 14.38 22.74 -35.17
N LEU A 145 13.75 23.20 -34.10
CA LEU A 145 13.28 24.57 -33.97
C LEU A 145 14.48 25.55 -33.96
N LYS A 146 15.53 25.24 -33.20
CA LYS A 146 16.78 26.01 -33.19
C LYS A 146 17.44 26.05 -34.56
N ASP A 147 17.48 24.93 -35.27
CA ASP A 147 18.02 24.85 -36.63
C ASP A 147 17.23 25.70 -37.62
N MET A 148 15.89 25.67 -37.55
CA MET A 148 15.05 26.52 -38.40
C MET A 148 15.23 28.00 -38.08
N LEU A 149 15.28 28.38 -36.80
CA LEU A 149 15.54 29.77 -36.38
C LEU A 149 16.88 30.25 -36.90
N ARG A 150 17.93 29.43 -36.79
CA ARG A 150 19.27 29.75 -37.31
C ARG A 150 19.25 29.94 -38.82
N ARG A 151 18.61 29.03 -39.56
CA ARG A 151 18.50 29.12 -41.03
C ARG A 151 17.70 30.34 -41.48
N ALA A 152 16.59 30.63 -40.81
CA ALA A 152 15.77 31.80 -41.10
C ALA A 152 16.52 33.11 -40.79
N GLY A 153 17.22 33.17 -39.65
CA GLY A 153 18.04 34.32 -39.27
C GLY A 153 19.15 34.61 -40.28
N HIS A 154 19.95 33.59 -40.63
CA HIS A 154 21.02 33.77 -41.62
C HIS A 154 20.49 34.09 -43.02
N GLY A 155 19.50 33.34 -43.52
CA GLY A 155 19.00 33.57 -44.88
C GLY A 155 18.34 34.95 -45.08
N VAL A 156 17.67 35.47 -44.04
CA VAL A 156 17.11 36.83 -44.08
C VAL A 156 18.21 37.88 -43.96
N GLN A 157 19.19 37.68 -43.08
CA GLN A 157 20.31 38.62 -42.92
C GLN A 157 21.17 38.70 -44.19
N ASP A 158 21.55 37.57 -44.77
CA ASP A 158 22.33 37.51 -46.01
C ASP A 158 21.59 38.25 -47.15
N ARG A 159 20.27 38.07 -47.24
CA ARG A 159 19.45 38.75 -48.24
C ARG A 159 19.36 40.26 -47.99
N ILE A 160 19.29 40.70 -46.74
CA ILE A 160 19.32 42.12 -46.37
C ILE A 160 20.67 42.72 -46.76
N ASP A 161 21.77 42.03 -46.48
CA ASP A 161 23.12 42.50 -46.77
C ASP A 161 23.34 42.63 -48.30
N ASP A 162 22.90 41.64 -49.08
CA ASP A 162 22.93 41.67 -50.55
C ASP A 162 22.15 42.87 -51.11
N LEU A 163 20.89 43.06 -50.67
CA LEU A 163 20.05 44.16 -51.12
C LEU A 163 20.62 45.52 -50.71
N THR A 164 21.20 45.60 -49.51
CA THR A 164 21.87 46.79 -49.01
C THR A 164 23.07 47.13 -49.90
N GLY A 165 23.88 46.14 -50.30
CA GLY A 165 24.97 46.33 -51.26
C GLY A 165 24.48 46.87 -52.60
N ILE A 166 23.43 46.28 -53.17
CA ILE A 166 22.82 46.73 -54.44
C ILE A 166 22.33 48.18 -54.34
N ILE A 167 21.67 48.55 -53.23
CA ILE A 167 21.20 49.93 -53.01
C ILE A 167 22.37 50.91 -52.99
N HIS A 168 23.47 50.58 -52.31
CA HIS A 168 24.66 51.43 -52.26
C HIS A 168 25.28 51.61 -53.65
N ASP A 169 25.37 50.55 -54.44
CA ASP A 169 25.90 50.61 -55.80
C ASP A 169 25.04 51.49 -56.71
N TRP A 170 23.71 51.34 -56.64
CA TRP A 170 22.79 52.18 -57.40
C TRP A 170 22.83 53.63 -56.97
N LYS A 171 22.94 53.89 -55.66
CA LYS A 171 23.10 55.25 -55.14
C LYS A 171 24.36 55.92 -55.69
N ARG A 172 25.49 55.20 -55.70
CA ARG A 172 26.74 55.70 -56.29
C ARG A 172 26.60 55.98 -57.79
N LYS A 173 25.96 55.08 -58.54
CA LYS A 173 25.71 55.29 -59.98
C LYS A 173 24.83 56.51 -60.23
N PHE A 174 23.79 56.69 -59.40
CA PHE A 174 22.91 57.85 -59.48
C PHE A 174 23.66 59.15 -59.21
N GLU A 175 24.50 59.20 -58.17
CA GLU A 175 25.36 60.35 -57.86
C GLU A 175 26.25 60.75 -59.05
N VAL A 176 26.89 59.77 -59.70
CA VAL A 176 27.73 60.02 -60.89
C VAL A 176 26.91 60.59 -62.06
N VAL A 177 25.71 60.06 -62.31
CA VAL A 177 24.82 60.55 -63.37
C VAL A 177 24.30 61.95 -63.06
N ASP A 178 23.95 62.22 -61.79
CA ASP A 178 23.47 63.52 -61.35
C ASP A 178 24.57 64.60 -61.50
N GLU A 179 25.80 64.30 -61.07
CA GLU A 179 26.96 65.17 -61.31
C GLU A 179 27.22 65.43 -62.79
N HIS A 180 27.03 64.43 -63.65
CA HIS A 180 27.16 64.58 -65.09
C HIS A 180 26.05 65.47 -65.66
N ASN A 181 24.80 65.30 -65.18
CA ASN A 181 23.67 66.13 -65.59
C ASN A 181 23.88 67.60 -65.21
N ILE A 182 24.35 67.85 -63.98
CA ILE A 182 24.69 69.19 -63.49
C ILE A 182 25.75 69.84 -64.40
N ARG A 183 26.79 69.09 -64.80
CA ARG A 183 27.81 69.58 -65.73
C ARG A 183 27.22 69.95 -67.09
N LEU A 184 26.43 69.06 -67.69
CA LEU A 184 25.79 69.32 -68.98
C LEU A 184 24.86 70.54 -68.96
N ARG A 185 24.11 70.74 -67.87
CA ARG A 185 23.26 71.94 -67.70
C ARG A 185 24.09 73.22 -67.70
N ARG A 186 25.19 73.25 -66.95
CA ARG A 186 26.12 74.40 -66.95
C ARG A 186 26.69 74.67 -68.34
N ASP A 187 27.09 73.63 -69.06
CA ASP A 187 27.61 73.78 -70.42
C ASP A 187 26.55 74.31 -71.39
N LEU A 188 25.29 73.87 -71.26
CA LEU A 188 24.17 74.41 -72.04
C LEU A 188 23.91 75.88 -71.72
N ASP A 189 23.89 76.26 -70.44
CA ASP A 189 23.71 77.65 -70.03
C ASP A 189 24.83 78.55 -70.57
N ASN A 190 26.08 78.08 -70.51
CA ASN A 190 27.23 78.78 -71.09
C ASN A 190 27.08 78.95 -72.61
N ARG A 191 26.69 77.89 -73.33
CA ARG A 191 26.45 77.97 -74.79
C ARG A 191 25.31 78.92 -75.12
N ASN A 192 24.21 78.89 -74.36
CA ASN A 192 23.08 79.79 -74.55
C ASN A 192 23.49 81.25 -74.32
N SER A 193 24.33 81.52 -73.32
CA SER A 193 24.90 82.86 -73.08
C SER A 193 25.70 83.37 -74.29
N VAL A 194 26.59 82.52 -74.83
CA VAL A 194 27.37 82.85 -76.04
C VAL A 194 26.46 83.08 -77.24
N ILE A 195 25.44 82.24 -77.44
CA ILE A 195 24.46 82.41 -78.53
C ILE A 195 23.73 83.75 -78.39
N SER A 196 23.27 84.11 -77.20
CA SER A 196 22.65 85.41 -76.93
C SER A 196 23.58 86.57 -77.25
N GLU A 197 24.85 86.51 -76.84
CA GLU A 197 25.86 87.53 -77.17
C GLU A 197 26.08 87.64 -78.70
N GLN A 198 26.11 86.51 -79.41
CA GLN A 198 26.21 86.52 -80.87
C GLN A 198 24.96 87.11 -81.52
N PHE A 199 23.75 86.80 -81.03
CA PHE A 199 22.51 87.42 -81.50
C PHE A 199 22.55 88.94 -81.31
N GLU A 200 22.95 89.43 -80.13
CA GLU A 200 23.08 90.87 -79.88
C GLU A 200 24.09 91.54 -80.83
N ARG A 201 25.22 90.87 -81.11
CA ARG A 201 26.21 91.33 -82.08
C ARG A 201 25.66 91.36 -83.50
N ILE A 202 24.97 90.31 -83.94
CA ILE A 202 24.34 90.25 -85.26
C ILE A 202 23.32 91.36 -85.39
N GLU A 203 22.43 91.56 -84.40
CA GLU A 203 21.46 92.66 -84.40
C GLU A 203 22.14 94.03 -84.47
N ALA A 204 23.29 94.21 -83.80
CA ALA A 204 24.08 95.43 -83.89
C ALA A 204 24.66 95.64 -85.31
N TYR A 205 25.25 94.60 -85.91
CA TYR A 205 25.74 94.66 -87.28
C TYR A 205 24.62 94.90 -88.28
N GLU A 206 23.48 94.23 -88.16
CA GLU A 206 22.30 94.44 -88.99
C GLU A 206 21.76 95.87 -88.86
N ARG A 207 21.76 96.45 -87.66
CA ARG A 207 21.40 97.87 -87.46
C ARG A 207 22.35 98.80 -88.21
N ILE A 208 23.66 98.53 -88.19
CA ILE A 208 24.66 99.31 -88.94
C ILE A 208 24.45 99.15 -90.45
N MET A 209 24.32 97.92 -90.94
CA MET A 209 24.11 97.64 -92.37
C MET A 209 22.81 98.25 -92.91
N ARG A 210 21.71 98.21 -92.13
CA ARG A 210 20.44 98.89 -92.46
C ARG A 210 20.60 100.41 -92.54
N ARG A 211 21.44 101.04 -91.71
CA ARG A 211 21.75 102.49 -91.80
C ARG A 211 22.51 102.84 -93.08
N HIS A 212 23.32 101.94 -93.60
CA HIS A 212 24.12 102.15 -94.81
C HIS A 212 23.48 101.61 -96.10
N GLY A 213 22.22 101.15 -96.06
CA GLY A 213 21.45 100.72 -97.24
C GLY A 213 21.88 99.36 -97.84
N LEU A 214 22.64 98.56 -97.09
CA LEU A 214 23.21 97.28 -97.56
C LEU A 214 22.29 96.06 -97.32
N VAL A 215 21.21 96.23 -96.54
CA VAL A 215 20.23 95.18 -96.21
C VAL A 215 18.81 95.79 -96.26
N PRO A 216 17.79 95.09 -96.83
CA PRO A 216 16.41 95.59 -96.87
C PRO A 216 15.84 95.86 -95.47
N ARG A 217 14.97 96.87 -95.35
CA ARG A 217 14.24 97.15 -94.11
C ARG A 217 13.25 96.06 -93.77
#